data_AF-A0A8H6A3Z8-F1
#
_entry.id   AF-A0A8H6A3Z8-F1
#
_cell.length_a   1.000
_cell.length_b   1.000
_cell.length_c   1.000
_cell.angle_alpha   90.00
_cell.angle_beta   90.00
_cell.angle_gamma   90.00
#
_symmetry.space_group_name_H-M   'P 1'
#
loop_
_entity.id
_entity.type
_entity.pdbx_description
1 polymer ?
#
loop_
_entity_poly.entity_id
_entity_poly.type
_entity_poly.pdbx_seq_one_letter_code
_entity_poly.pdbx_strand_id
1 'polypeptide(L)'
;MARPRKLSALRLKQPSPPEADDSSYDIIRPGVMLSSGKHPEEGWEILTSSGVLVRDHRGFEYMTVAAHGFPGPPFDGKVHHPHSFNKTLSETIIELSHTDIALVQLVKGVEFVNEPFKNSPMPVPSFKLTGFVRAAETRIGDNIFIDSPFSGFVEGTRGPHSLLQVPSDDPLEPEQIWIRCQWDYMGQNSNQVIGDGVCGSVIWNENHKALGFFRYAPTSGVFLDWCLSIAADYLIDKSYTIV
;
A
#
# COMPACT_ATOMS: atom_id res chain seq x y z
N MET A 1 -19.80 9.03 -29.65
CA MET A 1 -18.79 8.10 -29.07
C MET A 1 -17.72 8.94 -28.40
N ALA A 2 -17.67 8.96 -27.07
CA ALA A 2 -16.63 9.69 -26.35
C ALA A 2 -15.28 8.96 -26.50
N ARG A 3 -14.21 9.67 -26.85
CA ARG A 3 -12.85 9.13 -26.79
C ARG A 3 -12.59 8.65 -25.36
N PRO A 4 -11.99 7.47 -25.14
CA PRO A 4 -11.51 7.09 -23.81
C PRO A 4 -10.57 8.19 -23.30
N ARG A 5 -10.84 8.74 -22.10
CA ARG A 5 -9.91 9.64 -21.42
C ARG A 5 -8.65 8.85 -21.11
N LYS A 6 -7.62 8.94 -21.96
CA LYS A 6 -6.31 8.38 -21.66
C LYS A 6 -5.56 9.40 -20.80
N LEU A 7 -5.87 9.43 -19.50
CA LEU A 7 -5.13 10.26 -18.55
C LEU A 7 -3.72 9.71 -18.38
N SER A 8 -2.75 10.61 -18.23
CA SER A 8 -1.35 10.24 -18.05
C SER A 8 -1.16 9.43 -16.77
N ALA A 9 -0.30 8.41 -16.83
CA ALA A 9 0.18 7.69 -15.66
C ALA A 9 1.36 8.41 -14.97
N LEU A 10 1.65 9.66 -15.33
CA LEU A 10 2.68 10.46 -14.64
C LEU A 10 2.12 11.05 -13.36
N ARG A 11 2.97 11.17 -12.33
CA ARG A 11 2.63 11.99 -11.17
C ARG A 11 2.45 13.45 -11.59
N LEU A 12 1.48 14.12 -10.99
CA LEU A 12 1.26 15.56 -11.13
C LEU A 12 2.31 16.36 -10.34
N LYS A 13 2.76 15.81 -9.21
CA LYS A 13 3.84 16.34 -8.37
C LYS A 13 4.82 15.21 -8.06
N GLN A 14 6.10 15.43 -8.31
CA GLN A 14 7.14 14.48 -7.89
C GLN A 14 7.40 14.69 -6.40
N PRO A 15 7.29 13.66 -5.56
CA PRO A 15 7.60 13.81 -4.15
C PRO A 15 9.10 14.01 -3.95
N SER A 16 9.43 14.92 -3.04
CA SER A 16 10.79 15.21 -2.60
C SER A 16 10.75 15.47 -1.11
N PRO A 17 11.07 14.48 -0.26
CA PRO A 17 10.97 14.61 1.19
C PRO A 17 11.56 15.93 1.70
N PRO A 18 10.82 16.69 2.54
CA PRO A 18 9.57 16.31 3.20
C PRO A 18 8.28 16.54 2.38
N GLU A 19 8.38 17.04 1.15
CA GLU A 19 7.22 17.34 0.31
C GLU A 19 6.65 16.08 -0.34
N ALA A 20 5.45 15.70 0.06
CA ALA A 20 4.70 14.59 -0.52
C ALA A 20 3.89 15.02 -1.76
N ASP A 21 3.55 14.08 -2.63
CA ASP A 21 2.59 14.24 -3.71
C ASP A 21 1.15 14.17 -3.16
N ASP A 22 0.64 15.33 -2.79
CA ASP A 22 -0.71 15.62 -2.32
C ASP A 22 -1.64 16.04 -3.47
N SER A 23 -1.33 15.66 -4.71
CA SER A 23 -2.16 16.03 -5.86
C SER A 23 -3.51 15.31 -5.84
N SER A 24 -4.56 16.00 -6.29
CA SER A 24 -5.91 15.42 -6.42
C SER A 24 -6.06 14.68 -7.75
N TYR A 25 -5.87 13.36 -7.73
CA TYR A 25 -6.02 12.48 -8.90
C TYR A 25 -7.48 12.07 -9.14
N ASP A 26 -7.93 12.20 -10.39
CA ASP A 26 -9.26 11.75 -10.82
C ASP A 26 -9.41 10.23 -10.81
N ILE A 27 -8.39 9.54 -11.36
CA ILE A 27 -8.26 8.08 -11.39
C ILE A 27 -7.29 7.68 -10.29
N ILE A 28 -7.78 6.87 -9.36
CA ILE A 28 -6.98 6.34 -8.25
C ILE A 28 -6.11 5.19 -8.76
N ARG A 29 -4.92 5.07 -8.19
CA ARG A 29 -3.86 4.14 -8.59
C ARG A 29 -3.12 3.68 -7.35
N PRO A 30 -2.29 2.64 -7.42
CA PRO A 30 -1.31 2.38 -6.36
C PRO A 30 -0.38 3.57 -6.15
N GLY A 31 -0.09 3.92 -4.90
CA GLY A 31 0.85 4.97 -4.57
C GLY A 31 0.29 6.40 -4.58
N VAL A 32 -1.02 6.60 -4.44
CA VAL A 32 -1.63 7.92 -4.21
C VAL A 32 -1.86 8.17 -2.72
N MET A 33 -1.83 9.43 -2.31
CA MET A 33 -2.06 9.82 -0.91
C MET A 33 -3.48 9.52 -0.47
N LEU A 34 -3.66 8.94 0.70
CA LEU A 34 -4.94 8.75 1.34
C LEU A 34 -4.95 9.42 2.71
N SER A 35 -6.13 9.84 3.16
CA SER A 35 -6.34 10.48 4.45
C SER A 35 -7.46 9.78 5.24
N SER A 36 -7.24 9.61 6.54
CA SER A 36 -8.19 9.07 7.51
C SER A 36 -9.29 10.04 7.93
N GLY A 37 -9.32 11.25 7.37
CA GLY A 37 -10.14 12.33 7.91
C GLY A 37 -9.41 13.11 9.00
N LYS A 38 -9.97 14.26 9.40
CA LYS A 38 -9.42 15.05 10.51
C LYS A 38 -9.84 14.46 11.84
N HIS A 39 -8.89 14.39 12.76
CA HIS A 39 -9.18 14.19 14.17
C HIS A 39 -10.09 15.34 14.65
N PRO A 40 -11.25 15.05 15.27
CA PRO A 40 -12.27 16.07 15.54
C PRO A 40 -11.81 17.16 16.52
N GLU A 41 -10.94 16.79 17.47
CA GLU A 41 -10.41 17.74 18.47
C GLU A 41 -9.09 18.39 18.05
N GLU A 42 -8.12 17.58 17.60
CA GLU A 42 -6.76 18.03 17.30
C GLU A 42 -6.55 18.51 15.85
N GLY A 43 -7.47 18.19 14.93
CA GLY A 43 -7.49 18.71 13.57
C GLY A 43 -6.44 18.16 12.59
N TRP A 44 -5.53 17.29 13.03
CA TRP A 44 -4.58 16.58 12.17
C TRP A 44 -5.21 15.38 11.46
N GLU A 45 -4.57 14.92 10.38
CA GLU A 45 -4.99 13.76 9.58
C GLU A 45 -3.91 12.69 9.63
N ILE A 46 -4.29 11.41 9.57
CA ILE A 46 -3.34 10.34 9.26
C ILE A 46 -3.27 10.24 7.75
N LEU A 47 -2.08 10.44 7.21
CA LEU A 47 -1.82 10.31 5.79
C LEU A 47 -1.12 8.98 5.53
N THR A 48 -1.59 8.27 4.51
CA THR A 48 -1.09 6.96 4.11
C THR A 48 -1.12 6.83 2.58
N SER A 49 -0.90 5.64 2.05
CA SER A 49 -0.82 5.38 0.61
C SER A 49 -1.80 4.29 0.17
N SER A 50 -2.31 4.42 -1.04
CA SER A 50 -3.12 3.37 -1.66
C SER A 50 -2.27 2.17 -2.09
N GLY A 51 -2.80 0.97 -1.86
CA GLY A 51 -2.26 -0.27 -2.40
C GLY A 51 -2.85 -0.60 -3.77
N VAL A 52 -3.40 -1.80 -3.94
CA VAL A 52 -3.95 -2.29 -5.22
C VAL A 52 -5.46 -2.50 -5.13
N LEU A 53 -6.14 -2.50 -6.28
CA LEU A 53 -7.52 -2.96 -6.37
C LEU A 53 -7.55 -4.49 -6.53
N VAL A 54 -8.23 -5.14 -5.61
CA VAL A 54 -8.45 -6.59 -5.58
C VAL A 54 -9.91 -6.93 -5.76
N ARG A 55 -10.17 -8.15 -6.19
CA ARG A 55 -11.51 -8.74 -6.29
C ARG A 55 -11.59 -10.01 -5.46
N ASP A 56 -12.66 -10.14 -4.69
CA ASP A 56 -12.96 -11.36 -3.93
C ASP A 56 -13.56 -12.47 -4.83
N HIS A 57 -13.81 -13.64 -4.24
CA HIS A 57 -14.41 -14.78 -4.94
C HIS A 57 -15.87 -14.57 -5.36
N ARG A 58 -16.54 -13.52 -4.85
CA ARG A 58 -17.93 -13.16 -5.15
C ARG A 58 -18.03 -12.06 -6.22
N GLY A 59 -16.89 -11.51 -6.64
CA GLY A 59 -16.80 -10.46 -7.64
C GLY A 59 -16.80 -9.04 -7.09
N PHE A 60 -16.76 -8.85 -5.77
CA PHE A 60 -16.67 -7.53 -5.16
C PHE A 60 -15.24 -7.00 -5.21
N GLU A 61 -15.11 -5.73 -5.54
CA GLU A 61 -13.81 -5.06 -5.69
C GLU A 61 -13.51 -4.14 -4.50
N TYR A 62 -12.26 -4.18 -4.05
CA TYR A 62 -11.77 -3.45 -2.89
C TYR A 62 -10.37 -2.90 -3.17
N MET A 63 -10.11 -1.66 -2.75
CA MET A 63 -8.76 -1.12 -2.69
C MET A 63 -8.09 -1.57 -1.39
N THR A 64 -6.86 -2.04 -1.42
CA THR A 64 -6.08 -2.34 -0.22
C THR A 64 -5.47 -1.06 0.36
N VAL A 65 -5.44 -0.95 1.69
CA VAL A 65 -4.78 0.13 2.43
C VAL A 65 -4.12 -0.43 3.69
N ALA A 66 -3.27 0.37 4.36
CA ALA A 66 -2.79 0.01 5.70
C ALA A 66 -3.92 0.19 6.73
N ALA A 67 -4.17 -0.83 7.54
CA ALA A 67 -5.24 -0.79 8.54
C ALA A 67 -4.97 0.28 9.62
N HIS A 68 -3.74 0.37 10.12
CA HIS A 68 -3.36 1.40 11.10
C HIS A 68 -3.44 2.83 10.55
N GLY A 69 -3.52 3.01 9.22
CA GLY A 69 -3.74 4.31 8.59
C GLY A 69 -5.16 4.83 8.77
N PHE A 70 -6.10 3.98 9.17
CA PHE A 70 -7.51 4.31 9.38
C PHE A 70 -7.98 3.76 10.73
N PRO A 71 -7.42 4.27 11.84
CA PRO A 71 -7.93 3.92 13.15
C PRO A 71 -9.39 4.37 13.22
N GLY A 72 -10.23 3.62 13.95
CA GLY A 72 -11.65 3.92 14.11
C GLY A 72 -11.89 5.25 14.87
N PRO A 73 -12.93 5.33 15.72
CA PRO A 73 -13.16 6.53 16.52
C PRO A 73 -11.87 6.98 17.24
N PRO A 74 -11.52 8.28 17.18
CA PRO A 74 -12.40 9.41 16.87
C PRO A 74 -12.47 9.85 15.39
N PHE A 75 -11.83 9.13 14.46
CA PHE A 75 -11.92 9.44 13.03
C PHE A 75 -13.29 9.07 12.45
N ASP A 76 -13.61 9.61 11.27
CA ASP A 76 -14.92 9.46 10.64
C ASP A 76 -15.15 8.06 10.00
N GLY A 77 -14.13 7.20 10.02
CA GLY A 77 -14.17 5.85 9.43
C GLY A 77 -14.20 5.86 7.90
N LYS A 78 -13.85 6.99 7.27
CA LYS A 78 -13.85 7.15 5.81
C LYS A 78 -12.43 7.18 5.27
N VAL A 79 -12.34 6.96 3.97
CA VAL A 79 -11.09 7.10 3.22
C VAL A 79 -11.22 8.29 2.28
N HIS A 80 -10.32 9.26 2.39
CA HIS A 80 -10.32 10.45 1.56
C HIS A 80 -9.06 10.52 0.70
N HIS A 81 -9.12 11.25 -0.40
CA HIS A 81 -7.99 11.52 -1.28
C HIS A 81 -8.00 12.96 -1.79
N PRO A 82 -6.85 13.66 -1.81
CA PRO A 82 -5.63 13.34 -1.03
C PRO A 82 -5.86 13.61 0.47
N HIS A 83 -6.67 14.62 0.79
CA HIS A 83 -7.03 15.04 2.14
C HIS A 83 -8.54 14.97 2.39
N SER A 84 -8.93 15.11 3.66
CA SER A 84 -10.33 15.02 4.11
C SER A 84 -11.29 16.05 3.47
N PHE A 85 -10.77 17.21 3.06
CA PHE A 85 -11.57 18.28 2.45
C PHE A 85 -11.78 18.10 0.94
N ASN A 86 -11.19 17.07 0.35
CA ASN A 86 -11.29 16.79 -1.08
C ASN A 86 -12.40 15.78 -1.36
N LYS A 87 -12.00 14.56 -1.74
CA LYS A 87 -12.88 13.52 -2.26
C LYS A 87 -12.88 12.33 -1.31
N THR A 88 -14.04 12.02 -0.75
CA THR A 88 -14.26 10.75 -0.08
C THR A 88 -14.27 9.63 -1.12
N LEU A 89 -13.38 8.66 -0.96
CA LEU A 89 -13.26 7.47 -1.78
C LEU A 89 -14.11 6.31 -1.26
N SER A 90 -14.31 6.22 0.06
CA SER A 90 -15.05 5.14 0.69
C SER A 90 -15.59 5.54 2.06
N GLU A 91 -16.67 4.87 2.47
CA GLU A 91 -17.26 4.92 3.82
C GLU A 91 -17.16 3.58 4.56
N THR A 92 -16.49 2.57 3.97
CA THR A 92 -16.37 1.25 4.57
C THR A 92 -14.95 0.73 4.45
N ILE A 93 -14.45 0.26 5.58
CA ILE A 93 -13.12 -0.30 5.76
C ILE A 93 -13.31 -1.66 6.45
N ILE A 94 -12.83 -2.72 5.81
CA ILE A 94 -12.85 -4.08 6.33
C ILE A 94 -11.41 -4.45 6.65
N GLU A 95 -11.05 -4.50 7.93
CA GLU A 95 -9.72 -4.93 8.34
C GLU A 95 -9.55 -6.44 8.07
N LEU A 96 -8.44 -6.80 7.44
CA LEU A 96 -7.98 -8.19 7.39
C LEU A 96 -7.21 -8.48 8.66
N SER A 97 -7.91 -9.12 9.60
CA SER A 97 -7.45 -9.31 10.99
C SER A 97 -5.97 -9.66 11.09
N HIS A 98 -5.28 -8.90 11.95
CA HIS A 98 -3.87 -9.04 12.30
C HIS A 98 -2.86 -8.66 11.21
N THR A 99 -3.25 -8.62 9.93
CA THR A 99 -2.30 -8.44 8.82
C THR A 99 -1.93 -6.98 8.56
N ASP A 100 -2.49 -6.03 9.29
CA ASP A 100 -2.32 -4.58 9.07
C ASP A 100 -2.72 -4.13 7.64
N ILE A 101 -3.48 -4.96 6.94
CA ILE A 101 -4.10 -4.66 5.65
C ILE A 101 -5.59 -4.46 5.90
N ALA A 102 -6.16 -3.42 5.31
CA ALA A 102 -7.60 -3.24 5.25
C ALA A 102 -8.08 -3.15 3.79
N LEU A 103 -9.33 -3.51 3.58
CA LEU A 103 -10.03 -3.50 2.30
C LEU A 103 -11.07 -2.39 2.30
N VAL A 104 -11.02 -1.58 1.25
CA VAL A 104 -11.81 -0.35 1.13
C VAL A 104 -12.69 -0.46 -0.11
N GLN A 105 -14.01 -0.46 0.09
CA GLN A 105 -14.93 -0.49 -1.04
C GLN A 105 -15.13 0.92 -1.61
N LEU A 106 -14.69 1.14 -2.84
CA LEU A 106 -14.78 2.47 -3.47
C LEU A 106 -16.25 2.86 -3.74
N VAL A 107 -16.61 4.11 -3.46
CA VAL A 107 -17.93 4.65 -3.79
C VAL A 107 -18.13 4.70 -5.31
N LYS A 108 -19.40 4.66 -5.74
CA LYS A 108 -19.76 4.63 -7.16
C LYS A 108 -19.18 5.86 -7.89
N GLY A 109 -18.51 5.61 -9.01
CA GLY A 109 -17.93 6.65 -9.87
C GLY A 109 -16.47 6.98 -9.57
N VAL A 110 -15.87 6.38 -8.54
CA VAL A 110 -14.41 6.38 -8.36
C VAL A 110 -13.82 5.32 -9.28
N GLU A 111 -12.95 5.74 -10.18
CA GLU A 111 -12.17 4.83 -11.03
C GLU A 111 -10.85 4.49 -10.35
N PHE A 112 -10.48 3.21 -10.38
CA PHE A 112 -9.17 2.74 -9.95
C PHE A 112 -8.53 1.90 -11.05
N VAL A 113 -7.23 2.09 -11.29
CA VAL A 113 -6.44 1.21 -12.16
C VAL A 113 -5.19 0.70 -11.45
N ASN A 114 -4.93 -0.60 -11.55
CA ASN A 114 -3.71 -1.24 -11.01
C ASN A 114 -2.44 -0.92 -11.83
N GLU A 115 -2.30 0.32 -12.30
CA GLU A 115 -1.15 0.83 -13.06
C GLU A 115 -0.40 1.83 -12.16
N PRO A 116 0.79 1.46 -11.63
CA PRO A 116 1.65 2.39 -10.89
C PRO A 116 2.02 3.62 -11.72
N PHE A 117 2.55 4.66 -11.08
CA PHE A 117 3.01 5.82 -11.83
C PHE A 117 4.21 5.49 -12.71
N LYS A 118 4.30 6.19 -13.84
CA LYS A 118 5.45 6.12 -14.73
C LYS A 118 6.62 6.88 -14.12
N ASN A 119 7.74 6.19 -14.00
CA ASN A 119 8.99 6.81 -13.61
C ASN A 119 9.66 7.42 -14.83
N SER A 120 9.87 8.73 -14.76
CA SER A 120 10.38 9.56 -15.85
C SER A 120 11.79 9.19 -16.37
N PRO A 121 12.74 8.60 -15.62
CA PRO A 121 14.09 8.43 -16.15
C PRO A 121 14.23 7.28 -17.15
N MET A 122 13.29 6.32 -17.20
CA MET A 122 13.34 5.19 -18.13
C MET A 122 12.05 5.09 -18.95
N PRO A 123 12.12 4.99 -20.30
CA PRO A 123 10.94 4.85 -21.16
C PRO A 123 10.39 3.41 -21.08
N VAL A 124 10.00 2.98 -19.89
CA VAL A 124 9.27 1.73 -19.70
C VAL A 124 7.82 1.99 -20.07
N PRO A 125 7.20 1.14 -20.92
CA PRO A 125 5.76 1.19 -21.14
C PRO A 125 5.04 1.12 -19.79
N SER A 126 3.92 1.82 -19.66
CA SER A 126 3.13 1.58 -18.45
C SER A 126 2.61 0.15 -18.44
N PHE A 127 2.55 -0.42 -17.25
CA PHE A 127 2.13 -1.78 -17.02
C PHE A 127 1.09 -1.82 -15.92
N LYS A 128 0.25 -2.85 -15.94
CA LYS A 128 -0.63 -3.15 -14.81
C LYS A 128 0.01 -4.21 -13.94
N LEU A 129 -0.19 -4.11 -12.63
CA LEU A 129 0.05 -5.22 -11.72
C LEU A 129 -0.96 -6.33 -12.05
N THR A 130 -0.49 -7.56 -12.21
CA THR A 130 -1.32 -8.66 -12.77
C THR A 130 -1.55 -9.83 -11.84
N GLY A 131 -1.12 -9.75 -10.58
CA GLY A 131 -1.35 -10.79 -9.57
C GLY A 131 -0.39 -10.71 -8.41
N PHE A 132 -0.55 -11.65 -7.48
CA PHE A 132 0.29 -11.78 -6.30
C PHE A 132 1.33 -12.89 -6.45
N VAL A 133 2.42 -12.80 -5.69
CA VAL A 133 3.40 -13.88 -5.50
C VAL A 133 3.42 -14.22 -4.01
N ARG A 134 3.41 -15.51 -3.68
CA ARG A 134 3.57 -15.96 -2.29
C ARG A 134 4.98 -15.67 -1.79
N ALA A 135 5.14 -15.40 -0.51
CA ALA A 135 6.46 -15.19 0.08
C ALA A 135 7.42 -16.37 -0.18
N ALA A 136 6.91 -17.60 -0.12
CA ALA A 136 7.71 -18.81 -0.38
C ALA A 136 8.22 -18.93 -1.84
N GLU A 137 7.64 -18.18 -2.76
CA GLU A 137 8.03 -18.15 -4.18
C GLU A 137 9.01 -17.02 -4.50
N THR A 138 9.26 -16.08 -3.57
CA THR A 138 10.24 -15.00 -3.75
C THR A 138 11.64 -15.44 -3.35
N ARG A 139 12.66 -14.87 -3.98
CA ARG A 139 14.06 -15.17 -3.66
C ARG A 139 14.73 -13.94 -3.04
N ILE A 140 15.56 -14.19 -2.03
CA ILE A 140 16.46 -13.17 -1.47
C ILE A 140 17.39 -12.71 -2.59
N GLY A 141 17.55 -11.40 -2.73
CA GLY A 141 18.34 -10.78 -3.80
C GLY A 141 17.53 -10.35 -5.02
N ASP A 142 16.25 -10.73 -5.14
CA ASP A 142 15.40 -10.28 -6.25
C ASP A 142 15.18 -8.76 -6.20
N ASN A 143 15.14 -8.12 -7.37
CA ASN A 143 14.80 -6.71 -7.49
C ASN A 143 13.33 -6.49 -7.13
N ILE A 144 13.09 -5.43 -6.36
CA ILE A 144 11.77 -5.00 -5.93
C ILE A 144 11.61 -3.50 -6.11
N PHE A 145 10.35 -3.07 -6.14
CA PHE A 145 9.99 -1.70 -6.44
C PHE A 145 8.85 -1.27 -5.54
N ILE A 146 8.86 0.00 -5.16
CA ILE A 146 7.78 0.68 -4.45
C ILE A 146 7.64 2.08 -5.04
N ASP A 147 6.41 2.59 -5.12
CA ASP A 147 6.16 3.99 -5.46
C ASP A 147 5.05 4.51 -4.57
N SER A 148 5.36 5.57 -3.83
CA SER A 148 4.47 6.14 -2.82
C SER A 148 4.42 7.67 -2.97
N PRO A 149 3.37 8.32 -2.45
CA PRO A 149 3.28 9.77 -2.51
C PRO A 149 4.30 10.46 -1.61
N PHE A 150 5.02 9.74 -0.73
CA PHE A 150 6.00 10.32 0.18
C PHE A 150 7.44 10.12 -0.30
N SER A 151 7.76 8.90 -0.74
CA SER A 151 9.09 8.51 -1.20
C SER A 151 9.31 8.68 -2.70
N GLY A 152 8.22 8.73 -3.48
CA GLY A 152 8.28 8.48 -4.91
C GLY A 152 8.69 7.04 -5.19
N PHE A 153 9.20 6.83 -6.40
CA PHE A 153 9.69 5.52 -6.81
C PHE A 153 11.05 5.20 -6.19
N VAL A 154 11.11 4.04 -5.56
CA VAL A 154 12.32 3.49 -4.96
C VAL A 154 12.52 2.05 -5.47
N GLU A 155 13.75 1.75 -5.85
CA GLU A 155 14.21 0.40 -6.17
C GLU A 155 14.87 -0.20 -4.93
N GLY A 156 14.67 -1.49 -4.71
CA GLY A 156 15.24 -2.21 -3.59
C GLY A 156 15.58 -3.64 -3.94
N THR A 157 16.00 -4.37 -2.91
CA THR A 157 16.38 -5.78 -3.00
C THR A 157 15.63 -6.58 -1.94
N ARG A 158 15.02 -7.68 -2.38
CA ARG A 158 14.31 -8.61 -1.52
C ARG A 158 15.25 -9.18 -0.47
N GLY A 159 14.85 -9.08 0.78
CA GLY A 159 15.57 -9.61 1.92
C GLY A 159 14.97 -10.87 2.52
N PRO A 160 15.33 -11.18 3.78
CA PRO A 160 14.87 -12.39 4.46
C PRO A 160 13.37 -12.35 4.73
N HIS A 161 12.76 -13.53 4.71
CA HIS A 161 11.39 -13.73 5.17
C HIS A 161 11.36 -13.78 6.69
N SER A 162 10.25 -13.33 7.27
CA SER A 162 10.01 -13.34 8.71
C SER A 162 8.58 -13.72 9.02
N LEU A 163 8.33 -14.11 10.27
CA LEU A 163 7.01 -14.37 10.80
C LEU A 163 6.78 -13.42 11.97
N LEU A 164 5.66 -12.71 11.94
CA LEU A 164 5.20 -11.95 13.10
C LEU A 164 4.17 -12.77 13.86
N GLN A 165 4.42 -12.94 15.15
CA GLN A 165 3.50 -13.57 16.07
C GLN A 165 2.32 -12.62 16.30
N VAL A 166 1.10 -13.14 16.18
CA VAL A 166 -0.08 -12.44 16.69
C VAL A 166 -0.13 -12.67 18.20
N PRO A 167 -0.07 -11.62 19.05
CA PRO A 167 -0.21 -11.80 20.48
C PRO A 167 -1.54 -12.45 20.82
N SER A 168 -1.51 -13.43 21.72
CA SER A 168 -2.71 -14.04 22.30
C SER A 168 -2.62 -14.00 23.81
N ASP A 169 -3.69 -13.48 24.41
CA ASP A 169 -3.87 -13.46 25.86
C ASP A 169 -4.76 -14.62 26.34
N ASP A 170 -5.25 -15.48 25.42
CA ASP A 170 -6.06 -16.64 25.75
C ASP A 170 -5.16 -17.87 25.97
N PRO A 171 -4.98 -18.33 27.22
CA PRO A 171 -4.14 -19.50 27.53
C PRO A 171 -4.71 -20.81 26.98
N LEU A 172 -5.96 -20.81 26.48
CA LEU A 172 -6.62 -21.96 25.86
C LEU A 172 -6.61 -21.90 24.33
N GLU A 173 -6.05 -20.85 23.71
CA GLU A 173 -5.97 -20.76 22.25
C GLU A 173 -5.07 -21.89 21.72
N PRO A 174 -5.62 -22.83 20.95
CA PRO A 174 -4.91 -24.08 20.64
C PRO A 174 -3.83 -23.89 19.56
N GLU A 175 -3.90 -22.81 18.76
CA GLU A 175 -3.02 -22.58 17.62
C GLU A 175 -2.50 -21.14 17.59
N GLN A 176 -1.17 -21.02 17.54
CA GLN A 176 -0.51 -19.73 17.36
C GLN A 176 -0.71 -19.22 15.92
N ILE A 177 -1.28 -18.01 15.79
CA ILE A 177 -1.41 -17.34 14.50
C ILE A 177 -0.11 -16.60 14.16
N TRP A 178 0.34 -16.74 12.91
CA TRP A 178 1.54 -16.09 12.37
C TRP A 178 1.21 -15.31 11.10
N ILE A 179 1.77 -14.12 10.97
CA ILE A 179 1.68 -13.31 9.76
C ILE A 179 3.00 -13.41 9.01
N ARG A 180 2.94 -13.81 7.73
CA ARG A 180 4.11 -13.84 6.86
C ARG A 180 4.50 -12.42 6.49
N CYS A 181 5.75 -12.09 6.79
CA CYS A 181 6.33 -10.78 6.52
C CYS A 181 7.64 -10.96 5.76
N GLN A 182 8.11 -9.86 5.19
CA GLN A 182 9.35 -9.84 4.43
C GLN A 182 10.11 -8.58 4.78
N TRP A 183 11.42 -8.72 4.94
CA TRP A 183 12.34 -7.59 5.04
C TRP A 183 12.89 -7.28 3.68
N ASP A 184 13.02 -5.99 3.37
CA ASP A 184 13.38 -5.48 2.06
C ASP A 184 14.41 -4.37 2.24
N TYR A 185 15.56 -4.48 1.57
CA TYR A 185 16.60 -3.45 1.61
C TYR A 185 16.31 -2.43 0.51
N MET A 186 16.08 -1.17 0.87
CA MET A 186 15.60 -0.16 -0.07
C MET A 186 16.72 0.77 -0.57
N GLY A 187 17.97 0.36 -0.41
CA GLY A 187 19.15 1.12 -0.81
C GLY A 187 19.68 2.02 0.29
N GLN A 188 20.94 2.44 0.14
CA GLN A 188 21.62 3.25 1.15
C GLN A 188 20.94 4.59 1.36
N ASN A 189 20.77 4.96 2.63
CA ASN A 189 20.06 6.17 3.08
C ASN A 189 18.55 6.19 2.73
N SER A 190 17.96 5.07 2.33
CA SER A 190 16.52 4.99 2.06
C SER A 190 15.67 5.31 3.30
N ASN A 191 16.20 5.15 4.51
CA ASN A 191 15.53 5.59 5.75
C ASN A 191 15.18 7.10 5.77
N GLN A 192 15.84 7.91 4.94
CA GLN A 192 15.59 9.35 4.85
C GLN A 192 14.40 9.68 3.94
N VAL A 193 13.97 8.74 3.10
CA VAL A 193 12.91 8.95 2.09
C VAL A 193 11.74 7.99 2.24
N ILE A 194 11.96 6.79 2.78
CA ILE A 194 10.94 5.80 3.10
C ILE A 194 10.67 5.87 4.61
N GLY A 195 9.45 6.27 4.97
CA GLY A 195 9.03 6.41 6.36
C GLY A 195 7.52 6.56 6.49
N ASP A 196 7.10 7.44 7.38
CA ASP A 196 5.68 7.69 7.67
C ASP A 196 4.91 8.07 6.39
N GLY A 197 3.70 7.53 6.28
CA GLY A 197 2.81 7.73 5.13
C GLY A 197 3.00 6.76 3.97
N VAL A 198 4.15 6.08 3.86
CA VAL A 198 4.38 5.05 2.82
C VAL A 198 3.49 3.81 3.03
N CYS A 199 3.02 3.59 4.26
CA CYS A 199 2.14 2.50 4.69
C CYS A 199 1.04 2.17 3.67
N GLY A 200 0.84 0.88 3.39
CA GLY A 200 -0.17 0.41 2.45
C GLY A 200 0.26 0.43 0.98
N SER A 201 1.36 1.10 0.62
CA SER A 201 1.93 1.04 -0.72
C SER A 201 2.32 -0.39 -1.08
N VAL A 202 1.95 -0.81 -2.30
CA VAL A 202 2.33 -2.13 -2.82
C VAL A 202 3.82 -2.17 -3.15
N ILE A 203 4.46 -3.31 -2.83
CA ILE A 203 5.80 -3.66 -3.29
C ILE A 203 5.66 -4.71 -4.40
N TRP A 204 6.31 -4.51 -5.54
CA TRP A 204 6.23 -5.44 -6.69
C TRP A 204 7.60 -5.87 -7.21
N ASN A 205 7.63 -6.93 -8.02
CA ASN A 205 8.84 -7.42 -8.71
C ASN A 205 8.91 -6.99 -10.18
N GLU A 206 10.00 -7.35 -10.86
CA GLU A 206 10.23 -7.10 -12.29
C GLU A 206 9.14 -7.67 -13.22
N ASN A 207 8.44 -8.72 -12.78
CA ASN A 207 7.34 -9.34 -13.52
C ASN A 207 5.99 -8.64 -13.30
N HIS A 208 5.99 -7.46 -12.67
CA HIS A 208 4.79 -6.67 -12.38
C HIS A 208 3.78 -7.45 -11.52
N LYS A 209 4.28 -8.24 -10.57
CA LYS A 209 3.46 -8.95 -9.57
C LYS A 209 3.68 -8.32 -8.20
N ALA A 210 2.59 -8.16 -7.46
CA ALA A 210 2.62 -7.67 -6.09
C ALA A 210 3.15 -8.75 -5.14
N LEU A 211 4.07 -8.37 -4.28
CA LEU A 211 4.73 -9.24 -3.30
C LEU A 211 4.15 -9.04 -1.90
N GLY A 212 3.76 -7.82 -1.60
CA GLY A 212 3.25 -7.43 -0.29
C GLY A 212 2.99 -5.93 -0.21
N PHE A 213 2.74 -5.46 1.00
CA PHE A 213 2.44 -4.06 1.29
C PHE A 213 3.39 -3.52 2.35
N PHE A 214 3.95 -2.34 2.10
CA PHE A 214 4.84 -1.67 3.04
C PHE A 214 4.10 -1.42 4.36
N ARG A 215 4.76 -1.79 5.48
CA ARG A 215 4.23 -1.60 6.82
C ARG A 215 4.97 -0.51 7.58
N TYR A 216 6.30 -0.62 7.66
CA TYR A 216 7.14 0.39 8.31
C TYR A 216 8.60 0.23 7.88
N ALA A 217 9.40 1.27 8.11
CA ALA A 217 10.85 1.24 8.00
C ALA A 217 11.47 1.69 9.33
N PRO A 218 12.48 0.98 9.88
CA PRO A 218 13.20 1.43 11.05
C PRO A 218 13.98 2.72 10.79
N THR A 219 13.89 3.67 11.72
CA THR A 219 14.63 4.94 11.68
C THR A 219 15.99 4.88 12.38
N SER A 220 16.32 3.74 13.01
CA SER A 220 17.59 3.49 13.69
C SER A 220 17.90 1.99 13.81
N GLY A 221 19.12 1.66 14.18
CA GLY A 221 19.57 0.29 14.44
C GLY A 221 20.09 -0.45 13.21
N VAL A 222 20.27 -1.77 13.33
CA VAL A 222 20.94 -2.60 12.30
C VAL A 222 20.10 -2.81 11.03
N PHE A 223 18.79 -2.57 11.12
CA PHE A 223 17.86 -2.61 10.00
C PHE A 223 17.59 -1.21 9.42
N LEU A 224 18.47 -0.24 9.66
CA LEU A 224 18.45 1.03 8.96
C LEU A 224 18.53 0.77 7.44
N ASP A 225 17.73 1.50 6.65
CA ASP A 225 17.56 1.31 5.19
C ASP A 225 16.80 0.05 4.77
N TRP A 226 16.26 -0.70 5.73
CA TRP A 226 15.33 -1.78 5.46
C TRP A 226 13.90 -1.33 5.70
N CYS A 227 12.95 -2.03 5.10
CA CYS A 227 11.56 -1.95 5.51
C CYS A 227 10.97 -3.34 5.71
N LEU A 228 9.95 -3.40 6.56
CA LEU A 228 9.11 -4.57 6.69
C LEU A 228 7.87 -4.41 5.82
N SER A 229 7.54 -5.45 5.07
CA SER A 229 6.29 -5.59 4.34
C SER A 229 5.49 -6.80 4.82
N ILE A 230 4.16 -6.67 4.76
CA ILE A 230 3.24 -7.78 4.96
C ILE A 230 3.11 -8.52 3.63
N ALA A 231 3.38 -9.82 3.63
CA ALA A 231 3.33 -10.62 2.41
C ALA A 231 1.90 -10.75 1.88
N ALA A 232 1.76 -10.83 0.56
CA ALA A 232 0.46 -10.99 -0.10
C ALA A 232 -0.23 -12.33 0.19
N ASP A 233 0.44 -13.28 0.86
CA ASP A 233 -0.08 -14.61 1.21
C ASP A 233 -1.49 -14.59 1.79
N TYR A 234 -1.80 -13.65 2.70
CA TYR A 234 -3.12 -13.60 3.32
C TYR A 234 -4.24 -13.29 2.30
N LEU A 235 -3.98 -12.41 1.33
CA LEU A 235 -4.91 -12.13 0.24
C LEU A 235 -5.08 -13.35 -0.66
N ILE A 236 -3.98 -14.04 -0.98
CA ILE A 236 -4.01 -15.26 -1.79
C ILE A 236 -4.81 -16.36 -1.09
N ASP A 237 -4.56 -16.60 0.20
CA ASP A 237 -5.21 -17.63 1.00
C ASP A 237 -6.73 -17.35 1.16
N LYS A 238 -7.13 -16.07 1.14
CA LYS A 238 -8.53 -15.63 1.12
C LYS A 238 -9.13 -15.52 -0.30
N SER A 239 -8.42 -16.00 -1.32
CA SER A 239 -8.87 -16.03 -2.72
C SER A 239 -9.13 -14.65 -3.36
N TYR A 240 -8.39 -13.62 -2.92
CA TYR A 240 -8.39 -12.33 -3.60
C TYR A 240 -7.47 -12.35 -4.83
N THR A 241 -7.87 -11.65 -5.88
CA THR A 241 -7.11 -11.50 -7.13
C THR A 241 -6.97 -10.03 -7.50
N ILE A 242 -5.88 -9.65 -8.17
CA ILE A 242 -5.73 -8.27 -8.70
C ILE A 242 -6.66 -8.07 -9.90
N VAL A 243 -7.33 -6.92 -9.96
CA VAL A 243 -8.26 -6.51 -11.03
C VAL A 243 -7.57 -5.99 -12.28
#